data_AF-A0A351ISN8-F1
#
_entry.id   AF-A0A351ISN8-F1
#
_cell.length_a   1.000
_cell.length_b   1.000
_cell.length_c   1.000
_cell.angle_alpha   90.00
_cell.angle_beta   90.00
_cell.angle_gamma   90.00
#
_symmetry.space_group_name_H-M   'P 1'
#
loop_
_entity.id
_entity.type
_entity.pdbx_description
1 polymer ?
#
loop_
_entity_poly.entity_id
_entity_poly.type
_entity_poly.pdbx_seq_one_letter_code
_entity_poly.pdbx_strand_id
1 'polypeptide(L)' 'MKTSSEWRHDLRSPLTAIKGYVEFLLAGDDCSCDDQAQEYIKNVQKATERMIALLDGWKEGEG' A
#
# COMPACT_ATOMS: atom_id res chain seq x y z
N MET A 1 19.71 11.95 -11.59
CA MET A 1 19.15 11.65 -10.25
C MET A 1 17.67 11.92 -10.32
N LYS A 2 16.80 11.01 -9.85
CA LYS A 2 15.35 11.18 -9.92
C LYS A 2 14.87 12.29 -8.98
N THR A 3 13.84 13.02 -9.38
CA THR A 3 13.19 14.05 -8.56
C THR A 3 12.21 13.42 -7.56
N SER A 4 11.84 14.17 -6.52
CA SER A 4 10.80 13.75 -5.56
C SER A 4 9.46 13.46 -6.25
N SER A 5 9.12 14.20 -7.32
CA SER A 5 7.89 13.94 -8.09
C SER A 5 7.95 12.63 -8.89
N GLU A 6 9.11 12.32 -9.48
CA GLU A 6 9.33 11.06 -10.20
C GLU A 6 9.26 9.86 -9.25
N TRP A 7 9.90 9.96 -8.07
CA TRP A 7 9.80 8.93 -7.04
C TRP A 7 8.37 8.70 -6.56
N ARG A 8 7.59 9.77 -6.32
CA ARG A 8 6.17 9.64 -5.93
C ARG A 8 5.34 8.91 -6.98
N HIS A 9 5.50 9.29 -8.24
CA HIS A 9 4.77 8.68 -9.35
C HIS A 9 5.11 7.19 -9.46
N ASP A 10 6.40 6.86 -9.45
CA ASP A 10 6.86 5.49 -9.66
C ASP A 10 6.49 4.56 -8.51
N LEU A 11 6.41 5.06 -7.27
CA LEU A 11 5.99 4.29 -6.11
C LEU A 11 4.48 4.10 -6.00
N ARG A 12 3.67 4.98 -6.62
CA ARG A 12 2.20 4.88 -6.56
C ARG A 12 1.67 3.63 -7.26
N SER A 13 2.25 3.25 -8.39
CA SER A 13 1.86 2.04 -9.15
C SER A 13 2.04 0.74 -8.35
N PRO A 14 3.23 0.40 -7.82
CA PRO A 14 3.40 -0.82 -7.04
C PRO A 14 2.59 -0.82 -5.73
N LEU A 15 2.43 0.32 -5.05
CA LEU A 15 1.59 0.40 -3.85
C LEU A 15 0.11 0.18 -4.16
N THR A 16 -0.37 0.64 -5.32
CA THR A 16 -1.74 0.38 -5.79
C THR A 16 -1.94 -1.12 -6.05
N ALA A 17 -0.96 -1.78 -6.68
CA ALA A 17 -1.02 -3.22 -6.90
C ALA A 17 -1.03 -4.01 -5.59
N ILE A 18 -0.15 -3.69 -4.64
CA ILE A 18 -0.12 -4.33 -3.31
C ILE A 18 -1.45 -4.16 -2.60
N LYS A 19 -2.01 -2.94 -2.61
CA LYS A 19 -3.32 -2.66 -2.01
C LYS A 19 -4.41 -3.55 -2.62
N GLY A 20 -4.48 -3.65 -3.95
CA GLY A 20 -5.45 -4.49 -4.64
C GLY A 20 -5.32 -5.98 -4.32
N TYR A 21 -4.09 -6.52 -4.25
CA TYR A 21 -3.89 -7.92 -3.85
C TYR A 21 -4.31 -8.18 -2.41
N VAL A 22 -4.01 -7.27 -1.49
CA VAL A 22 -4.41 -7.38 -0.09
C VAL A 22 -5.93 -7.29 0.07
N GLU A 23 -6.58 -6.35 -0.62
CA GLU A 23 -8.04 -6.25 -0.65
C GLU A 23 -8.69 -7.52 -1.22
N PHE A 24 -8.12 -8.10 -2.28
CA PHE A 24 -8.59 -9.36 -2.84
C PHE A 24 -8.49 -10.52 -1.84
N LEU A 25 -7.34 -10.64 -1.14
CA LEU A 25 -7.13 -11.67 -0.12
C LEU A 25 -8.09 -11.52 1.07
N LEU A 26 -8.41 -10.29 1.48
CA LEU A 26 -9.35 -10.00 2.57
C LEU A 26 -10.81 -10.16 2.16
N ALA A 27 -11.14 -9.95 0.88
CA ALA A 27 -12.49 -10.07 0.35
C ALA A 27 -12.91 -11.52 0.06
N GLY A 28 -11.93 -12.42 -0.09
CA GLY A 28 -12.19 -13.84 -0.33
C GLY A 28 -12.70 -14.55 0.92
N ASP A 29 -13.95 -15.00 0.87
CA ASP A 29 -14.59 -15.89 1.88
C ASP A 29 -13.88 -17.27 1.97
N ASP A 30 -13.00 -17.57 1.00
CA ASP A 30 -12.38 -18.88 0.76
C ASP A 30 -10.84 -18.85 0.84
N CYS A 31 -10.24 -17.74 1.26
CA CYS A 31 -8.82 -17.79 1.64
C CYS A 31 -8.75 -18.61 2.94
N SER A 32 -8.28 -19.86 2.83
CA SER A 32 -7.99 -20.75 3.95
C SER A 32 -6.79 -20.24 4.77
N CYS A 33 -6.75 -18.94 5.01
CA CYS A 33 -5.74 -18.24 5.75
C CYS A 33 -6.07 -18.42 7.22
N ASP A 34 -5.15 -19.01 7.97
CA ASP A 34 -5.24 -19.03 9.41
C ASP A 34 -5.20 -17.61 9.99
N ASP A 35 -5.46 -17.51 11.29
CA ASP A 35 -5.49 -16.22 12.01
C ASP A 35 -4.18 -15.43 11.85
N GLN A 36 -3.04 -16.13 11.75
CA GLN A 36 -1.73 -15.52 11.60
C GLN A 36 -1.54 -14.92 10.20
N ALA A 37 -1.95 -15.63 9.16
CA ALA A 37 -1.96 -15.12 7.79
C ALA A 37 -2.91 -13.91 7.66
N GLN A 38 -4.08 -13.95 8.29
CA GLN A 38 -5.00 -12.82 8.36
C GLN A 38 -4.37 -11.60 9.04
N GLU A 39 -3.62 -11.80 10.12
CA GLU A 39 -2.89 -10.72 10.78
C GLU A 39 -1.81 -10.12 9.89
N TYR A 40 -1.04 -10.96 9.18
CA TYR A 40 -0.03 -10.49 8.23
C TYR A 40 -0.63 -9.67 7.09
N ILE A 41 -1.73 -10.15 6.49
CA ILE A 41 -2.41 -9.43 5.40
C ILE A 41 -2.89 -8.06 5.89
N LYS A 42 -3.49 -7.98 7.08
CA LYS A 42 -3.90 -6.70 7.70
C LYS A 42 -2.72 -5.78 7.99
N ASN A 43 -1.57 -6.32 8.39
CA ASN A 43 -0.37 -5.53 8.64
C ASN A 43 0.21 -4.97 7.33
N VAL A 44 0.21 -5.75 6.24
CA VAL A 44 0.59 -5.26 4.91
C VAL A 44 -0.38 -4.16 4.47
N GLN A 45 -1.69 -4.34 4.64
CA GLN A 45 -2.70 -3.33 4.31
C GLN A 45 -2.37 -1.99 4.96
N LYS A 46 -2.20 -1.98 6.30
CA LYS A 46 -1.92 -0.79 7.08
C LYS A 46 -0.61 -0.11 6.65
N ALA A 47 0.43 -0.90 6.38
CA ALA A 47 1.71 -0.38 5.91
C ALA A 47 1.59 0.28 4.54
N THR A 48 0.90 -0.37 3.59
CA THR A 48 0.65 0.17 2.24
C THR A 48 -0.15 1.46 2.29
N GLU A 49 -1.23 1.51 3.07
CA GLU A 49 -2.05 2.72 3.26
C GLU A 49 -1.23 3.88 3.85
N ARG A 50 -0.40 3.59 4.86
CA ARG A 50 0.50 4.59 5.45
C ARG A 50 1.51 5.11 4.42
N MET A 51 2.08 4.25 3.59
CA MET A 51 3.02 4.69 2.54
C MET A 51 2.33 5.57 1.50
N ILE A 52 1.12 5.22 1.06
CA ILE A 52 0.33 6.04 0.14
C ILE A 52 0.07 7.43 0.76
N ALA A 53 -0.36 7.48 2.02
CA ALA A 53 -0.61 8.74 2.72
C ALA A 53 0.65 9.61 2.83
N LEU A 54 1.82 9.02 3.09
CA LEU A 54 3.10 9.75 3.10
C LEU A 54 3.47 10.32 1.73
N LEU A 55 3.28 9.54 0.66
CA LEU A 55 3.54 9.99 -0.71
C LEU A 55 2.58 11.12 -1.12
N ASP A 56 1.34 11.08 -0.65
CA ASP A 56 0.35 12.11 -0.90
C ASP A 56 0.69 13.39 -0.13
N GLY A 57 1.07 13.29 1.15
CA GLY A 57 1.51 14.41 1.97
C GLY A 57 2.82 15.05 1.52
N TRP A 58 3.70 14.32 0.82
CA TRP A 58 4.89 14.90 0.19
C TRP A 58 4.58 15.98 -0.86
N LYS A 59 3.33 16.09 -1.34
CA LYS A 59 2.92 17.19 -2.24
C LYS A 59 2.86 18.56 -1.55
N GLU A 60 2.75 18.60 -0.23
CA GLU A 60 2.47 19.84 0.52
C GLU A 60 3.72 20.51 1.11
N GLY A 61 4.90 19.91 0.93
CA GLY A 61 6.17 20.36 1.53
C GLY A 61 7.05 21.26 0.67
N GLU A 62 6.56 21.84 -0.43
CA GLU A 62 7.29 22.83 -1.26
C GLU A 62 6.57 24.18 -1.22
N GLY A 63 6.57 24.81 -0.03
CA GLY A 63 6.18 26.20 0.20
C GLY A 63 7.25 26.93 0.99
#